data_AF-A0A2K8YWI8-F1
#
_entry.id   AF-A0A2K8YWI8-F1
#
_cell.length_a   1.000
_cell.length_b   1.000
_cell.length_c   1.000
_cell.angle_alpha   90.00
_cell.angle_beta   90.00
_cell.angle_gamma   90.00
#
_symmetry.space_group_name_H-M   'P 1'
#
loop_
_entity.id
_entity.type
_entity.pdbx_description
1 polymer ?
#
loop_
_entity_poly.entity_id
_entity_poly.type
_entity_poly.pdbx_seq_one_letter_code
_entity_poly.pdbx_strand_id
1 'polypeptide(L)'
;MKIVTYDSLQAEHAWMIVSDQLQQRNNMLAKSISHMERNQNELPMASRLIILRYHLKMSLRQLTQDARQQKQKIERKNQLAEQWMHVHQLFFLLRQIDNELGRATVENNILRSWLESVEGRVYRSALVHLN
;
A
#
# COMPACT_ATOMS: atom_id res chain seq x y z
N MET A 1 24.24 -2.21 -24.74
CA MET A 1 23.38 -3.30 -24.21
C MET A 1 23.36 -3.18 -22.69
N LYS A 2 22.19 -3.00 -22.04
CA LYS A 2 22.12 -2.98 -20.57
C LYS A 2 22.30 -4.42 -20.08
N ILE A 3 23.26 -4.65 -19.18
CA ILE A 3 23.44 -5.95 -18.53
C ILE A 3 22.34 -6.04 -17.47
N VAL A 4 21.32 -6.85 -17.74
CA VAL A 4 20.27 -7.17 -16.77
C VAL A 4 20.77 -8.35 -15.95
N THR A 5 20.93 -8.16 -14.64
CA THR A 5 21.28 -9.24 -13.72
C THR A 5 20.02 -9.91 -13.18
N TYR A 6 20.16 -11.16 -12.74
CA TYR A 6 19.09 -11.89 -12.07
C TYR A 6 18.54 -11.12 -10.86
N ASP A 7 19.42 -10.55 -10.03
CA ASP A 7 19.02 -9.77 -8.86
C ASP A 7 18.24 -8.51 -9.23
N SER A 8 18.55 -7.89 -10.37
CA SER A 8 17.80 -6.72 -10.85
C SER A 8 16.38 -7.11 -11.29
N LEU A 9 16.21 -8.27 -11.92
CA LEU A 9 14.89 -8.82 -12.25
C LEU A 9 14.09 -9.16 -10.98
N GLN A 10 14.75 -9.70 -9.96
CA GLN A 10 14.11 -9.96 -8.66
C GLN A 10 13.64 -8.67 -8.00
N ALA A 11 14.47 -7.62 -7.98
CA ALA A 11 14.10 -6.33 -7.40
C ALA A 11 12.92 -5.68 -8.15
N GLU A 12 12.89 -5.78 -9.49
CA GLU A 12 11.76 -5.31 -10.31
C GLU A 12 10.48 -6.09 -10.04
N HIS A 13 10.57 -7.42 -9.94
CA HIS A 13 9.43 -8.26 -9.58
C HIS A 13 8.90 -7.94 -8.17
N ALA A 14 9.79 -7.76 -7.19
CA ALA A 14 9.43 -7.36 -5.84
C ALA A 14 8.76 -5.98 -5.82
N TRP A 15 9.29 -5.02 -6.58
CA TRP A 15 8.67 -3.70 -6.74
C TRP A 15 7.23 -3.83 -7.23
N MET A 16 7.00 -4.62 -8.29
CA MET A 16 5.67 -4.83 -8.87
C MET A 16 4.68 -5.39 -7.85
N ILE A 17 5.06 -6.46 -7.15
CA ILE A 17 4.21 -7.11 -6.14
C ILE A 17 3.88 -6.14 -5.00
N VAL A 18 4.89 -5.50 -4.41
CA VAL A 18 4.69 -4.62 -3.25
C VAL A 18 3.88 -3.39 -3.64
N SER A 19 4.08 -2.86 -4.85
CA SER A 19 3.27 -1.74 -5.36
C SER A 19 1.79 -2.11 -5.52
N ASP A 20 1.51 -3.30 -6.06
CA ASP A 20 0.13 -3.79 -6.21
C ASP A 20 -0.53 -3.98 -4.83
N GLN A 21 0.15 -4.64 -3.89
CA GLN A 21 -0.34 -4.80 -2.52
C GLN A 21 -0.62 -3.46 -1.84
N LEU A 22 0.30 -2.49 -1.98
CA LEU A 22 0.13 -1.15 -1.43
C LEU A 22 -1.08 -0.43 -2.04
N GLN A 23 -1.29 -0.58 -3.35
CA GLN A 23 -2.45 -0.01 -4.03
C GLN A 23 -3.76 -0.66 -3.53
N GLN A 24 -3.79 -1.97 -3.39
CA GLN A 24 -4.94 -2.70 -2.84
C GLN A 24 -5.26 -2.23 -1.41
N ARG A 25 -4.25 -2.11 -0.54
CA ARG A 25 -4.41 -1.64 0.84
C ARG A 25 -4.82 -0.17 0.93
N ASN A 26 -4.27 0.70 0.09
CA ASN A 26 -4.70 2.09 -0.01
C ASN A 26 -6.16 2.22 -0.47
N ASN A 27 -6.60 1.35 -1.38
CA ASN A 27 -8.01 1.29 -1.80
C ASN A 27 -8.92 0.81 -0.66
N MET A 28 -8.49 -0.18 0.11
CA MET A 28 -9.22 -0.65 1.29
C MET A 28 -9.32 0.46 2.34
N LEU A 29 -8.22 1.15 2.65
CA LEU A 29 -8.18 2.31 3.53
C LEU A 29 -9.16 3.40 3.08
N ALA A 30 -9.19 3.73 1.79
CA ALA A 30 -10.12 4.70 1.24
C ALA A 30 -11.59 4.29 1.42
N LYS A 31 -11.92 3.02 1.17
CA LYS A 31 -13.29 2.50 1.37
C LYS A 31 -13.67 2.49 2.86
N SER A 32 -12.74 2.15 3.76
CA SER A 32 -12.94 2.21 5.21
C SER A 32 -13.29 3.63 5.66
N ILE A 33 -12.51 4.62 5.21
CA ILE A 33 -12.79 6.04 5.48
C ILE A 33 -14.20 6.40 5.01
N SER A 34 -14.53 6.13 3.75
CA SER A 34 -15.85 6.46 3.19
C SER A 34 -17.02 5.71 3.84
N HIS A 35 -16.77 4.55 4.45
CA HIS A 35 -17.78 3.86 5.26
C HIS A 35 -18.00 4.59 6.59
N MET A 36 -16.92 4.95 7.27
CA MET A 36 -16.93 5.60 8.58
C MET A 36 -17.49 7.02 8.51
N GLU A 37 -17.19 7.78 7.46
CA GLU A 37 -17.70 9.15 7.26
C GLU A 37 -19.24 9.25 7.21
N ARG A 38 -19.94 8.13 7.00
CA ARG A 38 -21.41 8.09 6.96
C ARG A 38 -22.05 8.19 8.35
N ASN A 39 -21.29 7.98 9.42
CA ASN A 39 -21.78 8.02 10.78
C ASN A 39 -20.98 9.06 11.58
N GLN A 40 -21.68 10.02 12.20
CA GLN A 40 -21.04 11.10 12.96
C GLN A 40 -20.20 10.59 14.13
N ASN A 41 -20.61 9.49 14.77
CA ASN A 41 -19.88 8.88 15.88
C ASN A 41 -18.53 8.28 15.45
N GLU A 42 -18.36 8.03 14.15
CA GLU A 42 -17.18 7.40 13.56
C GLU A 42 -16.19 8.42 12.97
N LEU A 43 -16.55 9.70 12.95
CA LEU A 43 -15.73 10.77 12.39
C LEU A 43 -14.33 10.90 13.02
N PRO A 44 -14.13 10.70 14.35
CA PRO A 44 -12.79 10.74 14.92
C PRO A 44 -11.86 9.68 14.31
N MET A 45 -12.37 8.46 14.15
CA MET A 45 -11.61 7.36 13.54
C MET A 45 -11.41 7.58 12.03
N ALA A 46 -12.46 8.02 11.32
CA ALA A 46 -12.34 8.40 9.90
C ALA A 46 -11.24 9.46 9.69
N SER A 47 -11.21 10.49 10.54
CA SER A 47 -10.20 11.56 10.49
C SER A 47 -8.78 11.03 10.69
N ARG A 48 -8.58 10.10 11.65
CA ARG A 48 -7.28 9.46 11.87
C ARG A 48 -6.80 8.70 10.63
N LEU A 49 -7.70 7.93 10.01
CA LEU A 49 -7.40 7.18 8.78
C LEU A 49 -7.17 8.11 7.58
N ILE A 50 -7.84 9.27 7.50
CA ILE A 50 -7.59 10.30 6.49
C ILE A 50 -6.19 10.87 6.62
N ILE A 51 -5.76 11.20 7.85
CA ILE A 51 -4.40 11.70 8.13
C ILE A 51 -3.35 10.66 7.69
N LEU A 52 -3.54 9.39 8.06
CA LEU A 52 -2.70 8.29 7.58
C LEU A 52 -2.63 8.26 6.05
N ARG A 53 -3.78 8.27 5.37
CA ARG A 53 -3.88 8.23 3.91
C ARG A 53 -3.16 9.41 3.25
N TYR A 54 -3.27 10.60 3.84
CA TYR A 54 -2.55 11.78 3.38
C TYR A 54 -1.04 11.59 3.44
N HIS A 55 -0.51 11.13 4.58
CA HIS A 55 0.93 10.89 4.73
C HIS A 55 1.45 9.84 3.74
N LEU A 56 0.70 8.74 3.55
CA LEU A 56 1.04 7.71 2.56
C LEU A 56 1.12 8.27 1.15
N LYS A 57 0.16 9.11 0.75
CA LYS A 57 0.17 9.77 -0.55
C LYS A 57 1.41 10.66 -0.74
N MET A 58 1.81 11.39 0.31
CA MET A 58 3.00 12.23 0.26
C MET A 58 4.28 11.40 0.18
N SER A 59 4.41 10.35 1.00
CA SER A 59 5.55 9.44 0.95
C SER A 59 5.68 8.75 -0.41
N LEU A 60 4.57 8.27 -0.98
CA LEU A 60 4.56 7.66 -2.32
C LEU A 60 4.97 8.65 -3.41
N ARG A 61 4.51 9.90 -3.31
CA ARG A 61 4.92 10.96 -4.25
C ARG A 61 6.41 11.21 -4.18
N GLN A 62 6.98 11.30 -2.98
CA GLN A 62 8.41 11.47 -2.77
C GLN A 62 9.21 10.30 -3.35
N LEU A 63 8.83 9.06 -3.02
CA LEU A 63 9.48 7.85 -3.55
C LEU A 63 9.44 7.80 -5.09
N THR A 64 8.31 8.21 -5.68
CA THR A 64 8.17 8.27 -7.14
C THR A 64 9.09 9.33 -7.75
N GLN A 65 9.27 10.47 -7.08
CA GLN A 65 10.18 11.52 -7.52
C GLN A 65 11.64 11.05 -7.44
N ASP A 66 12.03 10.43 -6.31
CA ASP A 66 13.38 9.92 -6.09
C ASP A 66 13.75 8.83 -7.11
N ALA A 67 12.83 7.88 -7.37
CA ALA A 67 13.01 6.85 -8.38
C ALA A 67 13.12 7.40 -9.81
N ARG A 68 12.46 8.52 -10.12
CA ARG A 68 12.59 9.19 -11.42
C ARG A 68 13.90 9.94 -11.55
N GLN A 69 14.37 10.60 -10.49
CA GLN A 69 15.64 11.34 -10.48
C GLN A 69 16.86 10.39 -10.59
N GLN A 70 16.78 9.17 -10.03
CA GLN A 70 17.84 8.16 -10.17
C GLN A 70 18.14 7.77 -11.63
N LYS A 71 17.14 7.77 -12.52
CA LYS A 71 17.38 7.50 -13.95
C LYS A 71 18.34 8.51 -14.61
N GLN A 72 18.55 9.69 -13.99
CA GLN A 72 19.41 10.75 -14.52
C GLN A 72 20.84 10.74 -13.95
N LYS A 73 21.12 10.05 -12.82
CA LYS A 73 22.47 9.94 -12.24
C LYS A 73 23.17 8.68 -12.77
N ILE A 74 24.26 8.87 -13.51
CA ILE A 74 24.95 7.84 -14.34
C ILE A 74 25.94 6.97 -13.54
N GLU A 75 26.05 7.12 -12.23
CA GLU A 75 26.95 6.28 -11.42
C GLU A 75 26.31 4.93 -11.08
N ARG A 76 26.55 3.94 -11.96
CA ARG A 76 25.99 2.57 -11.89
C ARG A 76 26.37 1.76 -10.65
N LYS A 77 27.25 2.24 -9.77
CA LYS A 77 27.87 1.40 -8.73
C LYS A 77 26.89 0.89 -7.66
N ASN A 78 25.73 1.54 -7.47
CA ASN A 78 24.77 1.20 -6.40
C ASN A 78 23.31 1.01 -6.86
N GLN A 79 23.04 0.87 -8.16
CA GLN A 79 21.66 0.84 -8.68
C GLN A 79 20.79 -0.28 -8.09
N LEU A 80 21.36 -1.48 -7.86
CA LEU A 80 20.62 -2.59 -7.28
C LEU A 80 20.27 -2.34 -5.80
N ALA A 81 21.21 -1.78 -5.03
CA ALA A 81 20.96 -1.44 -3.62
C ALA A 81 19.86 -0.37 -3.49
N GLU A 82 19.85 0.60 -4.40
CA GLU A 82 18.81 1.63 -4.49
C GLU A 82 17.44 1.04 -4.87
N GLN A 83 17.38 0.12 -5.85
CA GLN A 83 16.16 -0.59 -6.20
C GLN A 83 15.58 -1.32 -4.99
N TRP A 84 16.42 -2.06 -4.26
CA TRP A 84 16.01 -2.73 -3.04
C TRP A 84 15.57 -1.74 -1.96
N MET A 85 16.28 -0.64 -1.77
CA MET A 85 15.89 0.39 -0.80
C MET A 85 14.46 0.89 -1.06
N HIS A 86 14.12 1.19 -2.31
CA HIS A 86 12.77 1.61 -2.66
C HIS A 86 11.72 0.51 -2.41
N VAL A 87 12.03 -0.75 -2.72
CA VAL A 87 11.15 -1.88 -2.40
C VAL A 87 10.89 -1.95 -0.89
N HIS A 88 11.93 -1.80 -0.06
CA HIS A 88 11.78 -1.79 1.39
C HIS A 88 10.96 -0.59 1.89
N GLN A 89 11.13 0.59 1.28
CA GLN A 89 10.32 1.77 1.62
C GLN A 89 8.84 1.56 1.28
N LEU A 90 8.52 0.99 0.11
CA LEU A 90 7.15 0.64 -0.26
C LEU A 90 6.56 -0.40 0.72
N PHE A 91 7.35 -1.41 1.09
CA PHE A 91 6.94 -2.43 2.04
C PHE A 91 6.72 -1.85 3.44
N PHE A 92 7.53 -0.89 3.86
CA PHE A 92 7.34 -0.18 5.12
C PHE A 92 6.00 0.59 5.13
N LEU A 93 5.67 1.31 4.06
CA LEU A 93 4.38 2.00 3.93
C LEU A 93 3.20 1.02 3.96
N LEU A 94 3.34 -0.15 3.33
CA LEU A 94 2.34 -1.22 3.37
C LEU A 94 2.09 -1.67 4.81
N ARG A 95 3.15 -1.96 5.57
CA ARG A 95 3.04 -2.36 6.99
C ARG A 95 2.43 -1.26 7.86
N GLN A 96 2.69 0.02 7.57
CA GLN A 96 2.05 1.11 8.28
C GLN A 96 0.53 1.12 8.06
N ILE A 97 0.06 0.87 6.84
CA ILE A 97 -1.38 0.73 6.57
C ILE A 97 -1.95 -0.45 7.34
N ASP A 98 -1.33 -1.63 7.22
CA ASP A 98 -1.84 -2.85 7.85
C ASP A 98 -1.90 -2.72 9.38
N ASN A 99 -0.87 -2.13 10.00
CA ASN A 99 -0.84 -1.90 11.44
C ASN A 99 -1.92 -0.91 11.89
N GLU A 100 -2.09 0.20 11.17
CA GLU A 100 -3.04 1.24 11.57
C GLU A 100 -4.50 0.80 11.32
N LEU A 101 -4.76 0.12 10.21
CA LEU A 101 -6.06 -0.54 9.99
C LEU A 101 -6.32 -1.61 11.04
N GLY A 102 -5.33 -2.43 11.39
CA GLY A 102 -5.44 -3.43 12.46
C GLY A 102 -5.75 -2.83 13.83
N ARG A 103 -5.12 -1.69 14.18
CA ARG A 103 -5.47 -0.95 15.40
C ARG A 103 -6.89 -0.39 15.33
N ALA A 104 -7.26 0.20 14.20
CA ALA A 104 -8.60 0.75 14.00
C ALA A 104 -9.69 -0.33 14.12
N THR A 105 -9.47 -1.56 13.63
CA THR A 105 -10.44 -2.66 13.78
C THR A 105 -10.50 -3.24 15.19
N VAL A 106 -9.42 -3.18 15.95
CA VAL A 106 -9.43 -3.54 17.38
C VAL A 106 -10.24 -2.52 18.18
N GLU A 107 -10.07 -1.23 17.87
CA GLU A 107 -10.74 -0.13 18.57
C GLU A 107 -12.19 0.07 18.11
N ASN A 108 -12.55 -0.41 16.91
CA ASN A 108 -13.84 -0.14 16.29
C ASN A 108 -14.51 -1.40 15.72
N ASN A 109 -15.52 -1.88 16.45
CA ASN A 109 -16.26 -3.09 16.08
C ASN A 109 -17.07 -2.93 14.78
N ILE A 110 -17.57 -1.71 14.49
CA ILE A 110 -18.35 -1.43 13.26
C ILE A 110 -17.43 -1.57 12.05
N LEU A 111 -16.26 -0.93 12.09
CA LEU A 111 -15.25 -1.03 11.05
C LEU A 111 -14.78 -2.48 10.85
N ARG A 112 -14.53 -3.21 11.94
CA ARG A 112 -14.11 -4.62 11.88
C ARG A 112 -15.16 -5.48 11.17
N SER A 113 -16.42 -5.40 11.61
CA SER A 113 -17.53 -6.15 11.00
C SER A 113 -17.69 -5.80 9.52
N TRP A 114 -17.52 -4.53 9.17
CA TRP A 114 -17.63 -4.11 7.77
C TRP A 114 -16.47 -4.66 6.93
N LEU A 115 -15.23 -4.60 7.41
CA LEU A 115 -14.06 -5.12 6.69
C LEU A 115 -14.16 -6.63 6.45
N GLU A 116 -14.54 -7.41 7.46
CA GLU A 116 -14.78 -8.85 7.32
C GLU A 116 -15.84 -9.15 6.25
N SER A 117 -16.91 -8.32 6.17
CA SER A 117 -17.94 -8.45 5.13
C SER A 117 -17.44 -8.11 3.72
N VAL A 118 -16.44 -7.24 3.60
CA VAL A 118 -15.86 -6.83 2.31
C VAL A 118 -14.90 -7.92 1.83
N GLU A 119 -14.03 -8.42 2.69
CA GLU A 119 -13.11 -9.52 2.37
C GLU A 119 -13.87 -10.80 1.98
N GLY A 120 -14.94 -11.14 2.72
CA GLY A 120 -15.81 -12.25 2.37
C GLY A 120 -16.49 -12.10 1.00
N ARG A 121 -16.82 -10.87 0.58
CA ARG A 121 -17.40 -10.60 -0.75
C ARG A 121 -16.38 -10.74 -1.88
N VAL A 122 -15.14 -10.27 -1.66
CA VAL A 122 -14.05 -10.43 -2.64
C VAL A 122 -13.74 -11.92 -2.85
N TYR A 123 -13.66 -12.69 -1.77
CA TYR A 123 -13.41 -14.14 -1.84
C TYR A 123 -14.52 -14.87 -2.61
N ARG A 124 -15.79 -14.58 -2.32
CA ARG A 124 -16.93 -15.16 -3.05
C ARG A 124 -16.93 -14.80 -4.54
N SER A 125 -16.59 -13.56 -4.90
CA SER A 125 -16.54 -13.15 -6.31
C SER A 125 -15.42 -13.88 -7.08
N ALA A 126 -14.26 -14.11 -6.46
CA ALA A 126 -13.15 -14.83 -7.11
C ALA A 126 -13.50 -16.31 -7.37
N LEU A 127 -14.19 -16.96 -6.44
CA LEU A 127 -14.64 -18.35 -6.59
C LEU A 127 -15.66 -18.54 -7.71
N VAL A 128 -16.53 -17.55 -7.97
CA VAL A 128 -17.50 -17.60 -9.09
C VAL A 128 -16.81 -17.57 -10.46
N HIS A 129 -15.60 -17.00 -10.56
CA HIS A 129 -14.81 -16.99 -11.80
C HIS A 129 -13.94 -18.23 -12.00
N LEU A 130 -13.94 -19.18 -11.06
CA LEU A 130 -13.13 -20.40 -11.09
C LEU A 130 -13.94 -21.67 -11.38
N ASN A 131 -15.27 -21.56 -11.58
CA ASN A 131 -16.17 -22.66 -11.92
C ASN A 131 -16.70 -22.53 -13.34
#